data_AF-A0A349W8S9-F1
#
_entry.id   AF-A0A349W8S9-F1
#
_cell.length_a   1.000
_cell.length_b   1.000
_cell.length_c   1.000
_cell.angle_alpha   90.00
_cell.angle_beta   90.00
_cell.angle_gamma   90.00
#
_symmetry.space_group_name_H-M   'P 1'
#
loop_
_entity.id
_entity.type
_entity.pdbx_description
1 polymer ?
#
loop_
_entity_poly.entity_id
_entity_poly.type
_entity_poly.pdbx_seq_one_letter_code
_entity_poly.pdbx_strand_id
1 'polypeptide(L)'
;MHKPTSVLAVAALAFFLTACGDKKPTETAAPAAAPAPAAAEAPAAPAAPVADSGAGKSAYGKTCAMCHAAGVAGAPKPGDKEDWAPRIAQGNDTLYKHAIEGFTGAKGMMPARGGNANMSDEDVKAAVDYMVGLSS
;
A
#
# COMPACT_ATOMS: atom_id res chain seq x y z
N MET A 1 -22.69 -35.16 -58.06
CA MET A 1 -21.33 -35.69 -57.84
C MET A 1 -21.11 -35.82 -56.33
N HIS A 2 -21.05 -37.06 -55.84
CA HIS A 2 -20.65 -37.57 -54.52
C HIS A 2 -20.83 -36.73 -53.22
N LYS A 3 -21.80 -37.14 -52.37
CA LYS A 3 -21.65 -37.32 -50.90
C LYS A 3 -20.79 -38.59 -50.64
N PRO A 4 -20.29 -38.96 -49.42
CA PRO A 4 -20.64 -38.57 -48.02
C PRO A 4 -19.40 -38.41 -47.09
N THR A 5 -19.46 -38.13 -45.77
CA THR A 5 -19.60 -39.08 -44.61
C THR A 5 -19.51 -38.22 -43.32
N SER A 6 -20.56 -37.90 -42.53
CA SER A 6 -21.25 -38.65 -41.45
C SER A 6 -20.40 -39.37 -40.40
N VAL A 7 -20.42 -38.92 -39.13
CA VAL A 7 -20.77 -39.65 -37.87
C VAL A 7 -20.99 -38.55 -36.79
N LEU A 8 -22.23 -38.24 -36.34
CA LEU A 8 -22.97 -38.74 -35.14
C LEU A 8 -22.20 -38.62 -33.80
N ALA A 9 -22.75 -38.27 -32.62
CA ALA A 9 -24.06 -37.89 -32.09
C ALA A 9 -23.79 -37.38 -30.64
N VAL A 10 -24.32 -36.22 -30.19
CA VAL A 10 -25.51 -36.02 -29.34
C VAL A 10 -25.72 -37.08 -28.24
N ALA A 11 -25.72 -36.64 -26.97
CA ALA A 11 -26.83 -36.87 -26.02
C ALA A 11 -26.59 -36.18 -24.67
N ALA A 12 -27.44 -35.21 -24.36
CA ALA A 12 -27.73 -34.78 -23.00
C ALA A 12 -28.51 -35.88 -22.27
N LEU A 13 -28.42 -35.96 -20.93
CA LEU A 13 -29.56 -36.35 -20.10
C LEU A 13 -29.35 -35.91 -18.65
N ALA A 14 -30.36 -35.22 -18.12
CA ALA A 14 -30.47 -34.77 -16.74
C ALA A 14 -31.22 -35.81 -15.88
N PHE A 15 -31.21 -35.53 -14.56
CA PHE A 15 -31.98 -36.12 -13.46
C PHE A 15 -31.48 -37.43 -12.87
N PHE A 16 -31.22 -37.43 -11.55
CA PHE A 16 -31.98 -38.24 -10.59
C PHE A 16 -31.90 -37.65 -9.17
N LEU A 17 -33.07 -37.46 -8.57
CA LEU A 17 -33.32 -37.10 -7.18
C LEU A 17 -33.64 -38.41 -6.41
N THR A 18 -33.32 -38.45 -5.10
CA THR A 18 -34.03 -39.15 -3.99
C THR A 18 -33.37 -40.39 -3.33
N ALA A 19 -32.89 -40.15 -2.10
CA ALA A 19 -33.11 -40.85 -0.80
C ALA A 19 -32.48 -42.21 -0.38
N CYS A 20 -32.42 -42.35 0.97
CA CYS A 20 -32.01 -43.44 1.88
C CYS A 20 -30.49 -43.52 2.17
N GLY A 21 -29.98 -43.61 3.40
CA GLY A 21 -30.55 -43.93 4.72
C GLY A 21 -29.40 -44.06 5.74
N ASP A 22 -29.80 -44.11 7.01
CA ASP A 22 -29.07 -44.07 8.27
C ASP A 22 -27.83 -45.01 8.44
N LYS A 23 -26.66 -44.46 8.81
CA LYS A 23 -25.64 -45.10 9.70
C LYS A 23 -24.45 -44.18 10.04
N LYS A 24 -24.36 -43.74 11.30
CA LYS A 24 -23.09 -43.61 12.08
C LYS A 24 -22.99 -44.84 13.00
N PRO A 25 -21.86 -45.17 13.68
CA PRO A 25 -20.53 -44.55 13.76
C PRO A 25 -19.42 -45.59 13.37
N THR A 26 -18.13 -45.27 13.23
CA THR A 26 -17.15 -45.17 14.34
C THR A 26 -15.77 -44.80 13.75
N GLU A 27 -15.26 -43.65 14.21
CA GLU A 27 -13.89 -43.33 14.63
C GLU A 27 -12.73 -44.24 14.19
N THR A 28 -11.74 -43.66 13.49
CA THR A 28 -10.32 -43.62 13.89
C THR A 28 -9.52 -42.76 12.91
N ALA A 29 -9.05 -41.60 13.37
CA ALA A 29 -7.66 -41.11 13.25
C ALA A 29 -7.58 -39.59 13.52
N ALA A 30 -6.99 -39.30 14.69
CA ALA A 30 -6.21 -38.15 15.17
C ALA A 30 -5.98 -36.88 14.29
N PRO A 31 -5.67 -35.74 14.96
CA PRO A 31 -6.18 -34.41 14.65
C PRO A 31 -5.19 -33.53 13.88
N ALA A 32 -5.69 -32.62 13.04
CA ALA A 32 -4.90 -31.45 12.60
C ALA A 32 -5.80 -30.38 11.97
N ALA A 33 -6.05 -29.30 12.71
CA ALA A 33 -5.88 -27.91 12.27
C ALA A 33 -6.51 -26.99 13.32
N ALA A 34 -5.67 -26.43 14.19
CA ALA A 34 -6.03 -25.31 15.05
C ALA A 34 -6.47 -24.11 14.18
N PRO A 35 -7.38 -23.24 14.66
CA PRO A 35 -7.71 -22.01 13.95
C PRO A 35 -6.48 -21.12 13.86
N ALA A 36 -6.19 -20.60 12.67
CA ALA A 36 -5.17 -19.59 12.47
C ALA A 36 -5.49 -18.36 13.34
N PRO A 37 -4.51 -17.79 14.06
CA PRO A 37 -4.75 -16.60 14.85
C PRO A 37 -5.09 -15.44 13.91
N ALA A 38 -6.15 -14.71 14.26
CA ALA A 38 -6.47 -13.42 13.67
C ALA A 38 -5.22 -12.52 13.71
N ALA A 39 -4.91 -11.91 12.58
CA ALA A 39 -3.84 -10.94 12.45
C ALA A 39 -4.07 -9.84 13.50
N ALA A 40 -3.15 -9.77 14.46
CA ALA A 40 -3.10 -8.69 15.43
C ALA A 40 -2.88 -7.38 14.67
N GLU A 41 -3.79 -6.43 14.84
CA GLU A 41 -3.59 -5.05 14.43
C GLU A 41 -2.31 -4.54 15.11
N ALA A 42 -1.31 -4.19 14.29
CA ALA A 42 -0.11 -3.55 14.78
C ALA A 42 -0.50 -2.22 15.46
N PRO A 43 0.06 -1.89 16.62
CA PRO A 43 -0.25 -0.63 17.28
C PRO A 43 0.15 0.51 16.35
N ALA A 44 -0.79 1.44 16.12
CA ALA A 44 -0.51 2.69 15.43
C ALA A 44 0.67 3.36 16.13
N ALA A 45 1.76 3.55 15.38
CA ALA A 45 2.92 4.28 15.87
C ALA A 45 2.46 5.66 16.36
N PRO A 46 3.00 6.15 17.49
CA PRO A 46 2.63 7.46 18.00
C PRO A 46 2.87 8.50 16.89
N ALA A 47 1.84 9.31 16.61
CA ALA A 47 1.98 10.45 15.72
C ALA A 47 3.15 11.30 16.23
N ALA A 48 4.19 11.45 15.41
CA ALA A 48 5.36 12.23 15.77
C ALA A 48 4.93 13.65 16.19
N PRO A 49 5.66 14.28 17.14
CA PRO A 49 5.38 15.64 17.55
C PRO A 49 5.39 16.53 16.31
N VAL A 50 4.35 17.35 16.16
CA VAL A 50 4.28 18.37 15.12
C VAL A 50 5.47 19.32 15.35
N ALA A 51 6.55 19.11 14.60
CA ALA A 51 7.65 20.06 14.53
C ALA A 51 7.07 21.44 14.21
N ASP A 52 7.66 22.50 14.80
CA ASP A 52 7.25 23.88 14.61
C ASP A 52 6.87 24.12 13.14
N SER A 53 5.56 24.26 12.92
CA SER A 53 4.99 24.29 11.58
C SER A 53 5.54 25.47 10.79
N GLY A 54 6.11 26.50 11.45
CA GLY A 54 6.78 27.62 10.82
C GLY A 54 8.08 27.22 10.10
N ALA A 55 8.97 26.48 10.77
CA ALA A 55 10.23 26.01 10.20
C ALA A 55 10.00 25.04 9.04
N GLY A 56 9.14 24.03 9.26
CA GLY A 56 8.79 23.05 8.23
C GLY A 56 8.13 23.67 7.00
N LYS A 57 7.20 24.61 7.19
CA LYS A 57 6.56 25.34 6.08
C LYS A 57 7.56 26.21 5.31
N SER A 58 8.49 26.86 6.00
CA SER A 58 9.54 27.67 5.38
C SER A 58 10.47 26.82 4.53
N ALA A 59 10.97 25.72 5.09
CA ALA A 59 11.81 24.74 4.40
C ALA A 59 11.10 24.14 3.17
N TYR A 60 9.83 23.74 3.34
CA TYR A 60 8.98 23.28 2.24
C TYR A 60 8.89 24.32 1.12
N GLY A 61 8.58 25.57 1.46
CA GLY A 61 8.40 26.64 0.48
C GLY A 61 9.66 26.97 -0.33
N LYS A 62 10.84 26.88 0.30
CA LYS A 62 12.13 27.22 -0.33
C LYS A 62 12.64 26.14 -1.29
N THR A 63 12.44 24.87 -0.96
CA THR A 63 13.05 23.74 -1.69
C THR A 63 12.00 22.78 -2.24
N CYS A 64 11.12 22.27 -1.38
CA CYS A 64 10.29 21.11 -1.67
C CYS A 64 9.09 21.43 -2.58
N ALA A 65 8.54 22.64 -2.45
CA ALA A 65 7.33 23.07 -3.15
C ALA A 65 7.46 23.02 -4.68
N MET A 66 8.68 23.19 -5.21
CA MET A 66 8.94 23.15 -6.66
C MET A 66 8.40 21.89 -7.32
N CYS A 67 8.49 20.74 -6.64
CA CYS A 67 7.95 19.48 -7.14
C CYS A 67 6.62 19.12 -6.46
N HIS A 68 6.54 19.27 -5.14
CA HIS A 68 5.45 18.73 -4.36
C HIS A 68 4.17 19.59 -4.40
N ALA A 69 4.22 20.87 -4.74
CA ALA A 69 2.99 21.70 -4.75
C ALA A 69 2.02 21.27 -5.88
N ALA A 70 2.55 21.00 -7.06
CA ALA A 70 1.77 20.59 -8.24
C ALA A 70 1.88 19.09 -8.55
N GLY A 71 2.74 18.35 -7.86
CA GLY A 71 3.00 16.93 -8.12
C GLY A 71 3.84 16.70 -9.39
N VAL A 72 4.81 17.59 -9.64
CA VAL A 72 5.70 17.52 -10.80
C VAL A 72 6.44 16.18 -10.80
N ALA A 73 6.54 15.55 -11.97
CA ALA A 73 7.21 14.27 -12.16
C ALA A 73 6.75 13.16 -11.19
N GLY A 74 5.47 13.19 -10.78
CA GLY A 74 4.88 12.19 -9.88
C GLY A 74 5.22 12.40 -8.40
N ALA A 75 5.71 13.59 -8.01
CA ALA A 75 5.92 13.94 -6.62
C ALA A 75 4.59 13.92 -5.83
N PRO A 76 4.57 13.37 -4.62
CA PRO A 76 3.34 13.32 -3.81
C PRO A 76 2.93 14.72 -3.36
N LYS A 77 1.67 15.10 -3.61
CA LYS A 77 1.13 16.41 -3.25
C LYS A 77 0.69 16.45 -1.79
N PRO A 78 1.20 17.34 -0.94
CA PRO A 78 0.69 17.49 0.42
C PRO A 78 -0.82 17.78 0.39
N GLY A 79 -1.58 17.11 1.25
CA GLY A 79 -3.04 17.14 1.25
C GLY A 79 -3.72 16.05 0.42
N ASP A 80 -3.00 15.34 -0.45
CA ASP A 80 -3.50 14.15 -1.13
C ASP A 80 -3.44 12.93 -0.19
N LYS A 81 -4.46 12.79 0.65
CA LYS A 81 -4.49 11.75 1.69
C LYS A 81 -4.34 10.33 1.13
N GLU A 82 -4.92 10.06 -0.04
CA GLU A 82 -4.87 8.74 -0.67
C GLU A 82 -3.44 8.41 -1.15
N ASP A 83 -2.72 9.39 -1.71
CA ASP A 83 -1.31 9.18 -2.10
C ASP A 83 -0.36 9.13 -0.90
N TRP A 84 -0.68 9.83 0.19
CA TRP A 84 0.14 9.88 1.40
C TRP A 84 -0.09 8.73 2.37
N ALA A 85 -1.29 8.14 2.43
CA ALA A 85 -1.58 7.02 3.32
C ALA A 85 -0.56 5.86 3.23
N PRO A 86 -0.23 5.31 2.05
CA PRO A 86 0.77 4.24 1.95
C PRO A 86 2.21 4.71 2.23
N ARG A 87 2.46 6.01 2.25
CA ARG A 87 3.77 6.59 2.59
C ARG A 87 3.91 6.76 4.09
N ILE A 88 2.87 7.31 4.74
CA ILE A 88 2.79 7.47 6.20
C ILE A 88 2.84 6.10 6.87
N ALA A 89 2.23 5.06 6.28
CA ALA A 89 2.31 3.68 6.77
C ALA A 89 3.74 3.10 6.81
N GLN A 90 4.71 3.68 6.07
CA GLN A 90 6.12 3.27 6.15
C GLN A 90 6.86 3.85 7.37
N GLY A 91 6.23 4.77 8.09
CA GLY A 91 6.78 5.45 9.25
C GLY A 91 7.70 6.62 8.90
N ASN A 92 7.80 7.57 9.83
CA ASN A 92 8.54 8.82 9.65
C ASN A 92 10.02 8.60 9.37
N ASP A 93 10.66 7.63 10.02
CA ASP A 93 12.09 7.34 9.82
C ASP A 93 12.39 6.99 8.35
N THR A 94 11.52 6.22 7.70
CA THR A 94 11.63 5.88 6.28
C THR A 94 11.45 7.12 5.40
N LEU A 95 10.45 7.96 5.71
CA LEU A 95 10.22 9.19 4.96
C LEU A 95 11.39 10.16 5.08
N TYR A 96 11.94 10.33 6.27
CA TYR A 96 13.12 11.16 6.50
C TYR A 96 14.33 10.63 5.74
N LYS A 97 14.58 9.31 5.79
CA LYS A 97 15.67 8.68 5.06
C LYS A 97 15.56 8.94 3.57
N HIS A 98 14.40 8.67 2.98
CA HIS A 98 14.15 8.92 1.56
C HIS A 98 14.34 10.40 1.18
N ALA A 99 13.92 11.32 2.04
CA ALA A 99 14.07 12.75 1.78
C ALA A 99 15.53 13.24 1.91
N ILE A 100 16.29 12.71 2.88
CA ILE A 100 17.68 13.10 3.15
C ILE A 100 18.64 12.47 2.13
N GLU A 101 18.50 11.17 1.89
CA GLU A 101 19.41 10.39 1.03
C GLU A 101 18.98 10.40 -0.44
N GLY A 102 17.73 10.78 -0.71
CA GLY A 102 17.10 10.61 -2.00
C GLY A 102 16.47 9.23 -2.16
N PHE A 103 15.53 9.12 -3.09
CA PHE A 103 14.75 7.92 -3.28
C PHE A 103 14.23 7.80 -4.71
N THR A 104 14.41 6.63 -5.32
CA THR A 104 13.73 6.27 -6.57
C THR A 104 12.58 5.32 -6.24
N GLY A 105 11.36 5.77 -6.50
CA GLY A 105 10.15 4.98 -6.32
C GLY A 105 9.43 4.71 -7.63
N ALA A 106 8.30 4.02 -7.52
CA ALA A 106 7.45 3.69 -8.67
C ALA A 106 6.92 4.92 -9.41
N LYS A 107 6.74 6.06 -8.72
CA LYS A 107 6.16 7.29 -9.29
C LYS A 107 7.20 8.29 -9.78
N GLY A 108 8.48 8.10 -9.48
CA GLY A 108 9.52 9.06 -9.85
C GLY A 108 10.72 9.03 -8.92
N MET A 109 11.59 10.04 -9.09
CA MET A 109 12.80 10.24 -8.30
C MET A 109 12.63 11.46 -7.39
N MET A 110 12.92 11.28 -6.11
CA MET A 110 13.15 12.36 -5.15
C MET A 110 14.67 12.52 -4.97
N PRO A 111 15.26 13.66 -5.37
CA PRO A 111 16.68 13.91 -5.15
C PRO A 111 16.98 14.06 -3.65
N ALA A 112 18.21 13.71 -3.25
CA ALA A 112 18.71 13.90 -1.90
C ALA A 112 18.51 15.35 -1.43
N ARG A 113 17.94 15.53 -0.23
CA ARG A 113 17.61 16.83 0.37
C ARG A 113 16.78 17.73 -0.55
N GLY A 114 15.91 17.15 -1.37
CA GLY A 114 15.10 17.89 -2.34
C GLY A 114 15.93 18.60 -3.42
N GLY A 115 17.17 18.15 -3.66
CA GLY A 115 18.10 18.77 -4.62
C GLY A 115 18.91 19.93 -4.05
N ASN A 116 18.74 20.25 -2.77
CA ASN A 116 19.50 21.30 -2.10
C ASN A 116 20.56 20.67 -1.17
N ALA A 117 21.79 20.53 -1.67
CA ALA A 117 22.90 19.95 -0.92
C ALA A 117 23.27 20.72 0.37
N ASN A 118 22.85 21.98 0.50
CA ASN A 118 23.14 22.82 1.66
C ASN A 118 22.03 22.77 2.74
N MET A 119 20.95 22.03 2.50
CA MET A 119 19.85 21.92 3.44
C MET A 119 20.23 21.00 4.61
N SER A 120 19.96 21.42 5.84
CA SER A 120 20.23 20.58 7.01
C SER A 120 19.24 19.41 7.10
N ASP A 121 19.63 18.32 7.76
CA ASP A 121 18.72 17.18 7.96
C ASP A 121 17.53 17.55 8.84
N GLU A 122 17.70 18.48 9.76
CA GLU A 122 16.60 19.02 10.57
C GLU A 122 15.59 19.79 9.71
N ASP A 123 16.04 20.63 8.79
CA ASP A 123 15.14 21.34 7.88
C ASP A 123 14.41 20.36 6.95
N VAL A 124 15.08 19.29 6.50
CA VAL A 124 14.45 18.25 5.68
C VAL A 124 13.38 17.52 6.48
N LYS A 125 13.68 17.10 7.70
CA LYS A 125 12.72 16.42 8.59
C LYS A 125 11.52 17.32 8.89
N ALA A 126 11.75 18.59 9.23
CA ALA A 126 10.69 19.55 9.49
C ALA A 126 9.79 19.77 8.25
N ALA A 127 10.37 19.81 7.04
CA ALA A 127 9.59 19.89 5.80
C ALA A 127 8.77 18.60 5.55
N VAL A 128 9.34 17.42 5.81
CA VAL A 128 8.60 16.14 5.73
C VAL A 128 7.44 16.14 6.72
N ASP A 129 7.67 16.54 7.97
CA ASP A 129 6.62 16.61 9.00
C ASP A 129 5.50 17.57 8.62
N TYR A 130 5.84 18.74 8.07
CA TYR A 130 4.86 19.68 7.55
C TYR A 130 4.00 19.04 6.44
N MET A 131 4.63 18.35 5.49
CA MET A 131 3.91 17.70 4.38
C MET A 131 3.03 16.54 4.85
N VAL A 132 3.53 15.73 5.79
CA VAL A 132 2.76 14.67 6.45
C VAL A 132 1.59 15.27 7.22
N GLY A 133 1.81 16.32 8.01
CA GLY A 133 0.76 16.99 8.79
C GLY A 133 -0.38 17.56 7.94
N LEU A 134 -0.11 17.95 6.68
CA LEU A 134 -1.14 18.35 5.73
C LEU A 134 -1.93 17.16 5.14
N SER A 135 -1.40 15.95 5.25
CA SER A 135 -1.86 14.75 4.52
C SER A 135 -2.38 13.62 5.41
N SER A 136 -2.20 13.74 6.74
CA SER A 136 -2.80 12.89 7.77
C SER A 136 -4.29 13.18 7.96
#